data_AF-A0A1V4LXI5-F1
#
_entry.id   AF-A0A1V4LXI5-F1
#
_cell.length_a   1.000
_cell.length_b   1.000
_cell.length_c   1.000
_cell.angle_alpha   90.00
_cell.angle_beta   90.00
_cell.angle_gamma   90.00
#
_symmetry.space_group_name_H-M   'P 1'
#
loop_
_entity.id
_entity.type
_entity.pdbx_description
1 polymer ?
#
loop_
_entity_poly.entity_id
_entity_poly.type
_entity_poly.pdbx_seq_one_letter_code
_entity_poly.pdbx_strand_id
1 'polypeptide(L)'
;MDHARIYDALLTKAKGRGLNKAEHTGYFEIHHIVPRCRGGSDAKNNLVMFTGREHYIAHMLLWKMHPSDYLLVYAAFMMANVDSRNGGKVNSRLYAAIREEYARVQSELLTGMMTKSLVGVRNHRLLVVSQAGYKRNARGQKMAKWNCVCDCGVKRVLLTREVSPDCVGSYKSCGCLVADTARLGVGENNPFFGKKHTDAAKAKMREKRLGKMPANAGTPKSDACKAKISATKLARGQLPWEHGSVVNSNDSMTIWRSADALYAFWVALRKPAFVTFSIQYNRRYGTNLISSKFKTLITKFSEGWIPSEDNGWVNFIG
;
A
#
# COMPACT_ATOMS: atom_id res chain seq x y z
N MET A 1 34.66 -29.05 -27.46
CA MET A 1 35.45 -27.81 -27.59
C MET A 1 35.92 -27.42 -26.21
N ASP A 2 37.20 -27.12 -26.06
CA ASP A 2 37.77 -26.70 -24.76
C ASP A 2 37.55 -25.19 -24.58
N HIS A 3 36.51 -24.84 -23.81
CA HIS A 3 36.12 -23.45 -23.59
C HIS A 3 37.11 -22.70 -22.69
N ALA A 4 37.76 -23.39 -21.75
CA ALA A 4 38.74 -22.81 -20.84
C ALA A 4 39.97 -22.34 -21.62
N ARG A 5 40.50 -23.20 -22.50
CA ARG A 5 41.63 -22.84 -23.35
C ARG A 5 41.35 -21.64 -24.25
N ILE A 6 40.14 -21.54 -24.81
CA ILE A 6 39.75 -20.39 -25.65
C ILE A 6 39.64 -19.12 -24.80
N TYR A 7 39.10 -19.24 -23.59
CA TYR A 7 38.99 -18.13 -22.65
C TYR A 7 40.37 -17.60 -22.24
N ASP A 8 41.31 -18.50 -21.91
CA ASP A 8 42.69 -18.16 -21.55
C ASP A 8 43.46 -17.51 -22.72
N ALA A 9 43.22 -17.97 -23.95
CA ALA A 9 43.77 -17.33 -25.15
C ALA A 9 43.24 -15.90 -25.31
N LEU A 10 41.94 -15.68 -25.09
CA LEU A 10 41.31 -14.36 -25.12
C LEU A 10 41.91 -13.43 -24.05
N LEU A 11 42.10 -13.95 -22.84
CA LEU A 11 42.72 -13.25 -21.73
C LEU A 11 44.17 -12.86 -22.01
N THR A 12 44.97 -13.77 -22.54
CA THR A 12 46.39 -13.52 -22.85
C THR A 12 46.53 -12.37 -23.84
N LYS A 13 45.70 -12.39 -24.90
CA LYS A 13 45.62 -11.29 -25.87
C LYS A 13 45.17 -9.96 -25.23
N ALA A 14 44.22 -10.01 -24.29
CA ALA A 14 43.72 -8.80 -23.61
C ALA A 14 44.72 -8.22 -22.61
N LYS A 15 45.43 -9.06 -21.86
CA LYS A 15 46.48 -8.61 -20.92
C LYS A 15 47.57 -7.81 -21.62
N GLY A 16 47.97 -8.22 -22.83
CA GLY A 16 48.96 -7.49 -23.63
C GLY A 16 48.56 -6.07 -24.04
N ARG A 17 47.26 -5.72 -23.98
CA ARG A 17 46.77 -4.37 -24.31
C ARG A 17 46.83 -3.39 -23.14
N GLY A 18 46.94 -3.88 -21.90
CA GLY A 18 46.77 -3.04 -20.71
C GLY A 18 45.32 -2.60 -20.47
N LEU A 19 45.14 -1.66 -19.54
CA LEU A 19 43.82 -1.18 -19.09
C LEU A 19 43.53 0.29 -19.46
N ASN A 20 44.47 0.98 -20.12
CA ASN A 20 44.31 2.38 -20.45
C ASN A 20 43.47 2.55 -21.72
N LYS A 21 42.18 2.89 -21.56
CA LYS A 21 41.27 3.11 -22.71
C LYS A 21 41.74 4.20 -23.69
N ALA A 22 42.52 5.19 -23.25
CA ALA A 22 42.96 6.28 -24.11
C ALA A 22 43.99 5.83 -25.16
N GLU A 23 44.67 4.70 -24.94
CA GLU A 23 45.69 4.15 -25.84
C GLU A 23 45.09 3.31 -26.98
N HIS A 24 43.77 3.08 -26.98
CA HIS A 24 43.11 2.18 -27.93
C HIS A 24 41.96 2.88 -28.66
N THR A 25 41.81 2.59 -29.94
CA THR A 25 40.70 3.10 -30.77
C THR A 25 39.54 2.11 -30.78
N GLY A 26 38.32 2.58 -30.50
CA GLY A 26 37.09 1.79 -30.55
C GLY A 26 36.39 1.57 -29.19
N TYR A 27 35.41 0.66 -29.17
CA TYR A 27 34.58 0.38 -27.99
C TYR A 27 35.15 -0.78 -27.15
N PHE A 28 35.40 -0.50 -25.87
CA PHE A 28 35.99 -1.45 -24.93
C PHE A 28 35.25 -1.48 -23.58
N GLU A 29 35.26 -2.64 -22.96
CA GLU A 29 34.61 -2.96 -21.69
C GLU A 29 35.61 -3.64 -20.75
N ILE A 30 35.56 -3.28 -19.46
CA ILE A 30 36.40 -3.91 -18.44
C ILE A 30 35.71 -5.19 -17.97
N HIS A 31 36.45 -6.28 -17.96
CA HIS A 31 35.97 -7.60 -17.59
C HIS A 31 36.85 -8.20 -16.48
N HIS A 32 36.23 -8.84 -15.50
CA HIS A 32 36.93 -9.57 -14.44
C HIS A 32 37.43 -10.93 -14.93
N ILE A 33 38.73 -11.22 -14.82
CA ILE A 33 39.31 -12.52 -15.18
C ILE A 33 38.62 -13.65 -14.40
N VAL A 34 38.59 -13.52 -13.08
CA VAL A 34 37.72 -14.31 -12.20
C VAL A 34 36.50 -13.46 -11.87
N PRO A 35 35.28 -13.89 -12.23
CA PRO A 35 34.06 -13.14 -11.92
C PRO A 35 33.82 -12.99 -10.41
N ARG A 36 33.22 -11.87 -9.99
CA ARG A 36 32.90 -11.61 -8.57
C ARG A 36 32.04 -12.71 -7.93
N CYS A 37 31.09 -13.28 -8.68
CA CYS A 37 30.26 -14.39 -8.20
C CYS A 37 31.05 -15.65 -7.83
N ARG A 38 32.29 -15.75 -8.31
CA ARG A 38 33.22 -16.84 -8.01
C ARG A 38 34.43 -16.39 -7.17
N GLY A 39 34.28 -15.26 -6.45
CA GLY A 39 35.30 -14.76 -5.52
C GLY A 39 36.38 -13.88 -6.14
N GLY A 40 36.22 -13.45 -7.40
CA GLY A 40 37.16 -12.52 -8.01
C GLY A 40 37.14 -11.12 -7.39
N SER A 41 38.31 -10.50 -7.29
CA SER A 41 38.48 -9.16 -6.72
C SER A 41 38.40 -8.05 -7.77
N ASP A 42 38.26 -6.79 -7.33
CA ASP A 42 38.33 -5.60 -8.20
C ASP A 42 39.77 -5.08 -8.42
N ALA A 43 40.77 -5.86 -8.00
CA ALA A 43 42.16 -5.47 -8.16
C ALA A 43 42.56 -5.45 -9.64
N LYS A 44 43.47 -4.53 -10.01
CA LYS A 44 43.91 -4.34 -11.41
C LYS A 44 44.42 -5.63 -12.07
N ASN A 45 45.00 -6.55 -11.31
CA ASN A 45 45.50 -7.84 -11.80
C ASN A 45 44.39 -8.86 -12.14
N ASN A 46 43.16 -8.65 -11.66
CA ASN A 46 41.98 -9.45 -11.99
C ASN A 46 41.11 -8.77 -13.07
N LEU A 47 41.58 -7.69 -13.69
CA LEU A 47 40.84 -6.96 -14.72
C LEU A 47 41.55 -7.07 -16.06
N VAL A 48 40.76 -7.18 -17.13
CA VAL A 48 41.22 -7.08 -18.51
C VAL A 48 40.29 -6.18 -19.30
N MET A 49 40.81 -5.58 -20.36
CA MET A 49 40.03 -4.76 -21.28
C MET A 49 39.72 -5.56 -22.55
N PHE A 50 38.43 -5.81 -22.78
CA PHE A 50 37.94 -6.50 -23.97
C PHE A 50 37.26 -5.53 -24.93
N THR A 51 37.31 -5.83 -26.23
CA THR A 51 36.35 -5.25 -27.17
C THR A 51 34.95 -5.79 -26.86
N GLY A 52 33.88 -5.10 -27.30
CA GLY A 52 32.51 -5.60 -27.10
C GLY A 52 32.29 -7.04 -27.62
N ARG A 53 32.93 -7.41 -28.74
CA ARG A 53 32.90 -8.78 -29.27
C ARG A 53 33.62 -9.78 -28.38
N GLU A 54 34.81 -9.43 -27.88
CA GLU A 54 35.58 -10.29 -26.97
C GLU A 54 34.84 -10.46 -25.65
N HIS A 55 34.22 -9.40 -25.13
CA HIS A 55 33.45 -9.44 -23.90
C HIS A 55 32.21 -10.35 -24.02
N TYR A 56 31.51 -10.26 -25.15
CA TYR A 56 30.43 -11.19 -25.50
C TYR A 56 30.91 -12.65 -25.52
N ILE A 57 32.03 -12.92 -26.20
CA ILE A 57 32.60 -14.26 -26.30
C ILE A 57 33.03 -14.77 -24.92
N ALA A 58 33.66 -13.93 -24.10
CA ALA A 58 34.05 -14.25 -22.73
C ALA A 58 32.87 -14.74 -21.89
N HIS A 59 31.76 -14.00 -21.89
CA HIS A 59 30.56 -14.41 -21.16
C HIS A 59 29.94 -15.71 -21.72
N MET A 60 29.93 -15.92 -23.04
CA MET A 60 29.48 -17.19 -23.62
C MET A 60 30.36 -18.38 -23.20
N LEU A 61 31.69 -18.19 -23.13
CA LEU A 61 32.62 -19.22 -22.67
C LEU A 61 32.44 -19.51 -21.17
N LEU A 62 32.31 -18.47 -20.34
CA LEU A 62 32.06 -18.60 -18.90
C LEU A 62 30.77 -19.39 -18.60
N TRP A 63 29.69 -19.09 -19.33
CA TRP A 63 28.46 -19.87 -19.25
C TRP A 63 28.68 -21.34 -19.59
N LYS A 64 29.38 -21.64 -20.69
CA LYS A 64 29.65 -23.02 -21.11
C LYS A 64 30.56 -23.80 -20.15
N MET A 65 31.44 -23.10 -19.44
CA MET A 65 32.29 -23.71 -18.40
C MET A 65 31.54 -23.93 -17.09
N HIS A 66 30.55 -23.08 -16.79
CA HIS A 66 29.85 -23.08 -15.50
C HIS A 66 28.31 -22.99 -15.68
N PRO A 67 27.67 -24.00 -16.31
CA PRO A 67 26.25 -23.93 -16.65
C PRO A 67 25.31 -23.97 -15.44
N SER A 68 25.78 -24.38 -14.27
CA SER A 68 25.03 -24.36 -13.01
C SER A 68 25.17 -23.05 -12.22
N ASP A 69 26.10 -22.17 -12.60
CA ASP A 69 26.32 -20.90 -11.92
C ASP A 69 25.33 -19.84 -12.44
N TYR A 70 24.26 -19.61 -11.68
CA TYR A 70 23.17 -18.71 -12.06
C TYR A 70 23.66 -17.34 -12.53
N LEU A 71 24.64 -16.75 -11.84
CA LEU A 71 25.09 -15.39 -12.16
C LEU A 71 25.87 -15.35 -13.48
N LEU A 72 26.61 -16.41 -13.81
CA LEU A 72 27.30 -16.53 -15.10
C LEU A 72 26.34 -16.81 -16.26
N VAL A 73 25.36 -17.70 -16.04
CA VAL A 73 24.30 -17.97 -17.01
C VAL A 73 23.49 -16.69 -17.28
N TYR A 74 23.13 -15.95 -16.22
CA TYR A 74 22.40 -14.70 -16.32
C TYR A 74 23.19 -13.62 -17.08
N ALA A 75 24.47 -13.42 -16.75
CA ALA A 75 25.31 -12.45 -17.46
C ALA A 75 25.41 -12.77 -18.96
N ALA A 76 25.63 -14.04 -19.31
CA ALA A 76 25.63 -14.49 -20.69
C ALA A 76 24.27 -14.29 -21.38
N PHE A 77 23.16 -14.61 -20.70
CA PHE A 77 21.80 -14.40 -21.24
C PHE A 77 21.53 -12.92 -21.54
N MET A 78 21.94 -12.02 -20.64
CA MET A 78 21.80 -10.57 -20.85
C MET A 78 22.58 -10.09 -22.07
N MET A 79 23.76 -10.65 -22.34
CA MET A 79 24.55 -10.33 -23.54
C MET A 79 23.96 -10.92 -24.83
N ALA A 80 23.29 -12.07 -24.75
CA ALA A 80 22.66 -12.73 -25.90
C ALA A 80 21.28 -12.15 -26.25
N ASN A 81 20.59 -11.54 -25.28
CA ASN A 81 19.25 -11.01 -25.42
C ASN A 81 19.30 -9.56 -25.92
N VAL A 82 19.32 -9.37 -27.24
CA VAL A 82 19.30 -8.03 -27.85
C VAL A 82 17.86 -7.58 -28.14
N ASP A 83 17.60 -6.27 -28.04
CA ASP A 83 16.30 -5.70 -28.40
C ASP A 83 16.09 -5.78 -29.91
N SER A 84 15.11 -6.57 -30.35
CA SER A 84 14.75 -6.70 -31.76
C SER A 84 14.23 -5.39 -32.35
N ARG A 85 13.73 -4.46 -31.52
CA ARG A 85 13.27 -3.13 -31.95
C ARG A 85 14.41 -2.21 -32.38
N ASN A 86 15.64 -2.50 -31.94
CA ASN A 86 16.84 -1.77 -32.32
C ASN A 86 17.64 -2.48 -33.43
N GLY A 87 17.02 -3.40 -34.17
CA GLY A 87 17.66 -4.09 -35.30
C GLY A 87 18.71 -5.14 -34.90
N GLY A 88 18.79 -5.52 -33.62
CA GLY A 88 19.70 -6.55 -33.16
C GLY A 88 19.37 -7.92 -33.75
N LYS A 89 20.37 -8.59 -34.34
CA LYS A 89 20.24 -9.96 -34.87
C LYS A 89 20.81 -10.96 -33.88
N VAL A 90 20.07 -12.04 -33.62
CA VAL A 90 20.47 -13.11 -32.70
C VAL A 90 20.63 -14.42 -33.45
N ASN A 91 21.66 -15.18 -33.12
CA ASN A 91 21.75 -16.57 -33.56
C ASN A 91 20.69 -17.41 -32.82
N SER A 92 19.69 -17.89 -33.55
CA SER A 92 18.52 -18.58 -32.99
C SER A 92 18.87 -19.82 -32.16
N ARG A 93 19.85 -20.61 -32.61
CA ARG A 93 20.29 -21.83 -31.90
C ARG A 93 20.99 -21.50 -30.58
N LEU A 94 21.89 -20.51 -30.61
CA LEU A 94 22.60 -20.07 -29.41
C LEU A 94 21.64 -19.49 -28.37
N TYR A 95 20.69 -18.66 -28.82
CA TYR A 95 19.69 -18.05 -27.95
C TYR A 95 18.73 -19.06 -27.34
N ALA A 96 18.27 -20.06 -28.11
CA ALA A 96 17.44 -21.14 -27.60
C ALA A 96 18.15 -21.89 -26.46
N ALA A 97 19.40 -22.32 -26.70
CA ALA A 97 20.18 -23.06 -25.71
C ALA A 97 20.40 -22.28 -24.41
N ILE A 98 20.77 -21.00 -24.49
CA ILE A 98 21.01 -20.19 -23.28
C ILE A 98 19.71 -19.84 -22.55
N ARG A 99 18.60 -19.67 -23.27
CA ARG A 99 17.28 -19.39 -22.68
C ARG A 99 16.74 -20.61 -21.92
N GLU A 100 16.91 -21.80 -22.47
CA GLU A 100 16.57 -23.06 -21.79
C GLU A 100 17.41 -23.24 -20.52
N GLU A 101 18.72 -23.04 -20.61
CA GLU A 101 19.62 -23.17 -19.47
C GLU A 101 19.29 -22.15 -18.36
N TYR A 102 19.08 -20.88 -18.73
CA TYR A 102 18.66 -19.84 -17.79
C TYR A 102 17.34 -20.19 -17.10
N ALA A 103 16.34 -20.65 -17.84
CA ALA A 103 15.06 -21.05 -17.28
C ALA A 103 15.20 -22.22 -16.29
N ARG A 104 16.04 -23.21 -16.62
CA ARG A 104 16.35 -24.36 -15.76
C ARG A 104 16.98 -23.91 -14.43
N VAL A 105 18.10 -23.16 -14.48
CA VAL A 105 18.83 -22.73 -13.28
C VAL A 105 18.01 -21.76 -12.43
N GLN A 106 17.27 -20.84 -13.05
CA GLN A 106 16.36 -19.95 -12.35
C GLN A 106 15.26 -20.73 -11.61
N SER A 107 14.69 -21.76 -12.25
CA SER A 107 13.69 -22.61 -11.62
C SER A 107 14.26 -23.34 -10.41
N GLU A 108 15.45 -23.93 -10.53
CA GLU A 108 16.13 -24.62 -9.43
C GLU A 108 16.39 -23.70 -8.23
N LEU A 109 16.89 -22.48 -8.49
CA LEU A 109 17.11 -21.46 -7.47
C LEU A 109 15.81 -21.09 -6.72
N LEU A 110 14.70 -20.99 -7.46
CA LEU A 110 13.40 -20.62 -6.91
C LEU A 110 12.71 -21.78 -6.16
N THR A 111 12.99 -23.03 -6.51
CA THR A 111 12.28 -24.22 -5.98
C THR A 111 12.52 -24.43 -4.48
N GLY A 112 13.60 -23.87 -3.90
CA GLY A 112 13.89 -23.89 -2.46
C GLY A 112 13.59 -22.59 -1.72
N MET A 113 13.21 -21.53 -2.43
CA MET A 113 12.92 -20.23 -1.82
C MET A 113 11.51 -20.26 -1.23
N MET A 114 11.36 -20.90 -0.05
CA MET A 114 10.14 -20.84 0.76
C MET A 114 9.70 -19.37 0.84
N THR A 115 8.47 -19.07 0.40
CA THR A 115 7.92 -17.72 0.55
C THR A 115 8.02 -17.35 2.01
N LYS A 116 8.89 -16.39 2.34
CA LYS A 116 9.24 -16.04 3.72
C LYS A 116 7.96 -15.93 4.53
N SER A 117 7.77 -16.87 5.47
CA SER A 117 6.59 -16.84 6.33
C SER A 117 6.59 -15.52 7.07
N LEU A 118 5.46 -14.81 7.02
CA LEU A 118 5.30 -13.56 7.76
C LEU A 118 4.67 -13.80 9.13
N VAL A 119 4.36 -15.04 9.52
CA VAL A 119 3.85 -15.33 10.86
C VAL A 119 4.86 -14.85 11.90
N GLY A 120 4.39 -14.11 12.90
CA GLY A 120 5.22 -13.48 13.93
C GLY A 120 5.81 -12.13 13.54
N VAL A 121 5.73 -11.71 12.27
CA VAL A 121 6.20 -10.39 11.85
C VAL A 121 5.31 -9.31 12.46
N ARG A 122 5.95 -8.33 13.11
CA ARG A 122 5.31 -7.15 13.69
C ARG A 122 5.66 -5.92 12.86
N ASN A 123 4.64 -5.15 12.47
CA ASN A 123 4.75 -3.86 11.81
C ASN A 123 4.03 -2.81 12.65
N HIS A 124 4.80 -2.07 13.46
CA HIS A 124 4.28 -1.18 14.50
C HIS A 124 3.26 -1.88 15.39
N ARG A 125 1.97 -1.54 15.26
CA ARG A 125 0.90 -2.10 16.09
C ARG A 125 0.27 -3.36 15.51
N LEU A 126 0.60 -3.76 14.28
CA LEU A 126 0.06 -4.96 13.65
C LEU A 126 1.01 -6.15 13.81
N LEU A 127 0.48 -7.27 14.28
CA LEU A 127 1.14 -8.56 14.35
C LEU A 127 0.49 -9.53 13.36
N VAL A 128 1.28 -10.19 12.53
CA VAL A 128 0.80 -11.27 11.66
C VAL A 128 0.73 -12.57 12.47
N VAL A 129 -0.46 -13.18 12.53
CA VAL A 129 -0.71 -14.35 13.39
C VAL A 129 -0.82 -15.66 12.63
N SER A 130 -1.34 -15.64 11.40
CA SER A 130 -1.45 -16.86 10.58
C SER A 130 -1.64 -16.52 9.10
N GLN A 131 -1.44 -17.51 8.23
CA GLN A 131 -1.80 -17.38 6.83
C GLN A 131 -3.32 -17.56 6.64
N ALA A 132 -3.93 -16.74 5.77
CA ALA A 132 -5.36 -16.70 5.50
C ALA A 132 -5.72 -17.16 4.07
N GLY A 133 -4.76 -17.72 3.34
CA GLY A 133 -4.90 -18.18 1.95
C GLY A 133 -4.27 -17.23 0.93
N TYR A 134 -4.85 -17.16 -0.28
CA TYR A 134 -4.27 -16.43 -1.41
C TYR A 134 -5.33 -15.60 -2.16
N LYS A 135 -4.88 -14.49 -2.77
CA LYS A 135 -5.62 -13.69 -3.76
C LYS A 135 -4.88 -13.80 -5.10
N ARG A 136 -5.60 -13.90 -6.22
CA ARG A 136 -4.98 -13.78 -7.56
C ARG A 136 -5.04 -12.33 -8.04
N ASN A 137 -3.97 -11.83 -8.64
CA ASN A 137 -3.97 -10.53 -9.31
C ASN A 137 -4.49 -10.67 -10.77
N ALA A 138 -4.59 -9.56 -11.50
CA ALA A 138 -5.05 -9.55 -12.90
C ALA A 138 -4.17 -10.40 -13.84
N ARG A 139 -2.91 -10.66 -13.46
CA ARG A 139 -1.96 -11.53 -14.18
C ARG A 139 -2.03 -12.99 -13.70
N GLY A 140 -2.99 -13.35 -12.86
CA GLY A 140 -3.16 -14.70 -12.32
C GLY A 140 -2.19 -15.10 -11.20
N GLN A 141 -1.24 -14.23 -10.82
CA GLN A 141 -0.23 -14.51 -9.81
C GLN A 141 -0.85 -14.56 -8.40
N LYS A 142 -0.45 -15.56 -7.61
CA LYS A 142 -0.92 -15.73 -6.22
C LYS A 142 -0.23 -14.73 -5.29
N MET A 143 -1.02 -14.01 -4.50
CA MET A 143 -0.59 -13.10 -3.45
C MET A 143 -1.09 -13.65 -2.12
N ALA A 144 -0.20 -13.97 -1.19
CA ALA A 144 -0.60 -14.49 0.12
C ALA A 144 -1.40 -13.44 0.92
N LYS A 145 -2.45 -13.91 1.59
CA LYS A 145 -3.22 -13.18 2.58
C LYS A 145 -2.82 -13.63 3.97
N TRP A 146 -2.84 -12.70 4.92
CA TRP A 146 -2.36 -12.88 6.28
C TRP A 146 -3.41 -12.38 7.26
N ASN A 147 -3.74 -13.22 8.24
CA ASN A 147 -4.50 -12.81 9.41
C ASN A 147 -3.58 -12.00 10.30
N CYS A 148 -4.01 -10.79 10.64
CA CYS A 148 -3.26 -9.85 11.45
C CYS A 148 -4.10 -9.42 12.64
N VAL A 149 -3.46 -9.21 13.79
CA VAL A 149 -4.07 -8.67 15.00
C VAL A 149 -3.35 -7.36 15.31
N CYS A 150 -4.09 -6.28 15.48
CA CYS A 150 -3.53 -5.03 15.96
C CYS A 150 -3.47 -5.01 17.49
N ASP A 151 -2.55 -4.25 18.09
CA ASP A 151 -2.50 -4.01 19.55
C ASP A 151 -3.85 -3.50 20.10
N CYS A 152 -4.65 -2.85 19.23
CA CYS A 152 -6.02 -2.41 19.50
C CYS A 152 -7.05 -3.56 19.64
N GLY A 153 -6.63 -4.82 19.46
CA GLY A 153 -7.46 -6.04 19.42
C GLY A 153 -8.15 -6.33 18.09
N VAL A 154 -8.19 -5.38 17.15
CA VAL A 154 -8.90 -5.54 15.87
C VAL A 154 -8.12 -6.48 14.95
N LYS A 155 -8.85 -7.45 14.39
CA LYS A 155 -8.35 -8.39 13.39
C LYS A 155 -8.50 -7.80 11.98
N ARG A 156 -7.50 -8.01 11.12
CA ARG A 156 -7.51 -7.63 9.70
C ARG A 156 -6.94 -8.76 8.85
N VAL A 157 -7.44 -8.91 7.63
CA VAL A 157 -6.83 -9.78 6.62
C VAL A 157 -6.14 -8.89 5.60
N LEU A 158 -4.82 -9.02 5.47
CA LEU A 158 -3.99 -8.13 4.65
C LEU A 158 -3.09 -8.94 3.72
N LEU A 159 -2.65 -8.35 2.62
CA LEU A 159 -1.71 -8.96 1.68
C LEU A 159 -0.27 -8.82 2.18
N THR A 160 0.65 -9.68 1.71
CA THR A 160 2.09 -9.60 2.01
C THR A 160 2.65 -8.18 1.93
N ARG A 161 2.38 -7.47 0.82
CA ARG A 161 2.87 -6.08 0.62
C ARG A 161 2.31 -5.06 1.62
N GLU A 162 1.15 -5.36 2.20
CA GLU A 162 0.43 -4.47 3.11
C GLU A 162 0.90 -4.64 4.55
N VAL A 163 1.48 -5.80 4.90
CA VAL A 163 1.98 -6.09 6.26
C VAL A 163 3.49 -6.02 6.36
N SER A 164 4.19 -6.16 5.23
CA SER A 164 5.65 -6.13 5.19
C SER A 164 6.19 -4.83 5.78
N PRO A 165 7.08 -4.89 6.79
CA PRO A 165 7.64 -3.71 7.44
C PRO A 165 8.48 -2.87 6.47
N ASP A 166 9.06 -3.51 5.46
CA ASP A 166 9.96 -2.86 4.49
C ASP A 166 9.20 -2.19 3.32
N CYS A 167 7.87 -2.37 3.23
CA CYS A 167 7.09 -1.83 2.12
C CYS A 167 6.57 -0.41 2.41
N VAL A 168 6.74 0.49 1.43
CA VAL A 168 6.13 1.82 1.42
C VAL A 168 4.59 1.68 1.39
N GLY A 169 3.91 2.38 2.29
CA GLY A 169 2.44 2.32 2.40
C GLY A 169 1.92 1.07 3.12
N SER A 170 2.79 0.32 3.81
CA SER A 170 2.36 -0.77 4.69
C SER A 170 1.45 -0.26 5.81
N TYR A 171 0.50 -1.12 6.21
CA TYR A 171 -0.40 -0.85 7.31
C TYR A 171 0.38 -0.94 8.62
N LYS A 172 0.36 0.16 9.38
CA LYS A 172 1.00 0.27 10.69
C LYS A 172 0.06 -0.10 11.86
N SER A 173 -1.25 -0.15 11.58
CA SER A 173 -2.29 -0.45 12.57
C SER A 173 -3.62 -0.81 11.92
N CYS A 174 -4.61 -1.18 12.74
CA CYS A 174 -6.02 -1.35 12.36
C CYS A 174 -6.71 -0.06 11.83
N GLY A 175 -6.01 1.09 11.90
CA GLY A 175 -6.54 2.45 11.76
C GLY A 175 -6.48 3.24 13.08
N CYS A 176 -6.32 2.55 14.21
CA CYS A 176 -6.26 3.17 15.53
C CYS A 176 -5.07 4.14 15.69
N LEU A 177 -3.94 3.87 15.03
CA LEU A 177 -2.78 4.75 15.15
C LEU A 177 -3.09 6.13 14.57
N VAL A 178 -3.75 6.18 13.40
CA VAL A 178 -4.19 7.45 12.79
C VAL A 178 -5.21 8.16 13.68
N ALA A 179 -6.15 7.41 14.26
CA ALA A 179 -7.13 7.96 15.19
C ALA A 179 -6.47 8.55 16.44
N ASP A 180 -5.48 7.87 17.02
CA ASP A 180 -4.73 8.34 18.19
C ASP A 180 -3.93 9.60 17.85
N THR A 181 -3.22 9.61 16.72
CA THR A 181 -2.48 10.80 16.27
C THR A 181 -3.40 11.98 16.02
N ALA A 182 -4.57 11.77 15.41
CA ALA A 182 -5.54 12.83 15.17
C ALA A 182 -6.07 13.45 16.49
N ARG A 183 -6.22 12.65 17.56
CA ARG A 183 -6.63 13.15 18.88
C ARG A 183 -5.58 14.02 19.56
N LEU A 184 -4.31 13.86 19.23
CA LEU A 184 -3.25 14.71 19.79
C LEU A 184 -3.33 16.14 19.22
N GLY A 185 -3.82 16.30 17.99
CA GLY A 185 -3.89 17.58 17.28
C GLY A 185 -5.29 18.20 17.22
N VAL A 186 -6.13 18.03 18.26
CA VAL A 186 -7.43 18.73 18.39
C VAL A 186 -7.38 19.76 19.50
N GLY A 187 -8.28 20.74 19.46
CA GLY A 187 -8.31 21.83 20.42
C GLY A 187 -7.04 22.68 20.33
N GLU A 188 -6.57 23.16 21.47
CA GLU A 188 -5.41 24.05 21.57
C GLU A 188 -4.11 23.46 20.99
N ASN A 189 -4.00 22.14 20.91
CA ASN A 189 -2.85 21.47 20.29
C ASN A 189 -2.81 21.60 18.76
N ASN A 190 -3.90 22.05 18.12
CA ASN A 190 -3.90 22.36 16.70
C ASN A 190 -3.41 23.81 16.49
N PRO A 191 -2.33 24.05 15.71
CA PRO A 191 -1.80 25.39 15.45
C PRO A 191 -2.80 26.37 14.83
N PHE A 192 -3.91 25.88 14.28
CA PHE A 192 -4.97 26.67 13.66
C PHE A 192 -6.23 26.79 14.54
N PHE A 193 -6.24 26.22 15.75
CA PHE A 193 -7.38 26.32 16.65
C PHE A 193 -7.61 27.77 17.08
N GLY A 194 -8.88 28.20 17.06
CA GLY A 194 -9.27 29.58 17.37
C GLY A 194 -8.90 30.63 16.30
N LYS A 195 -8.06 30.31 15.31
CA LYS A 195 -7.66 31.26 14.26
C LYS A 195 -8.78 31.41 13.23
N LYS A 196 -9.21 32.66 12.99
CA LYS A 196 -10.13 33.01 11.90
C LYS A 196 -9.34 33.56 10.72
N HIS A 197 -9.83 33.33 9.50
CA HIS A 197 -9.29 34.01 8.32
C HIS A 197 -9.43 35.53 8.47
N THR A 198 -8.39 36.26 8.08
CA THR A 198 -8.44 37.73 8.00
C THR A 198 -9.42 38.15 6.91
N ASP A 199 -9.97 39.36 7.03
CA ASP A 199 -10.93 39.86 6.04
C ASP A 199 -10.30 40.04 4.66
N ALA A 200 -9.02 40.40 4.59
CA ALA A 200 -8.24 40.39 3.36
C ALA A 200 -8.13 38.98 2.74
N ALA A 201 -7.95 37.93 3.54
CA ALA A 201 -7.95 36.55 3.04
C ALA A 201 -9.34 36.11 2.55
N LYS A 202 -10.40 36.49 3.26
CA LYS A 202 -11.79 36.26 2.83
C LYS A 202 -12.10 36.98 1.51
N ALA A 203 -11.63 38.22 1.36
CA ALA A 203 -11.78 39.00 0.13
C ALA A 203 -11.07 38.31 -1.06
N LYS A 204 -9.81 37.88 -0.89
CA LYS A 204 -9.08 37.11 -1.92
C LYS A 204 -9.78 35.80 -2.30
N MET A 205 -10.36 35.09 -1.33
CA MET A 205 -11.15 33.88 -1.61
C MET A 205 -12.42 34.20 -2.39
N ARG A 206 -13.09 35.32 -2.08
CA ARG A 206 -14.29 35.80 -2.79
C ARG A 206 -13.96 36.21 -4.23
N GLU A 207 -12.90 36.98 -4.44
CA GLU A 207 -12.41 37.38 -5.78
C GLU A 207 -12.08 36.16 -6.65
N LYS A 208 -11.37 35.17 -6.10
CA LYS A 208 -11.06 33.92 -6.85
C LYS A 208 -12.29 33.10 -7.25
N ARG A 209 -13.45 33.37 -6.62
CA ARG A 209 -14.72 32.68 -6.87
C ARG A 209 -15.66 33.46 -7.79
N LEU A 210 -15.47 34.78 -7.90
CA LEU A 210 -16.20 35.63 -8.85
C LEU A 210 -15.96 35.12 -10.29
N GLY A 211 -17.04 34.97 -11.05
CA GLY A 211 -17.01 34.48 -12.44
C GLY A 211 -16.84 32.96 -12.61
N LYS A 212 -16.58 32.18 -11.56
CA LYS A 212 -16.50 30.72 -11.67
C LYS A 212 -17.88 30.09 -11.46
N MET A 213 -18.45 29.56 -12.55
CA MET A 213 -19.66 28.75 -12.45
C MET A 213 -19.34 27.42 -11.74
N PRO A 214 -20.16 27.00 -10.76
CA PRO A 214 -20.00 25.69 -10.16
C PRO A 214 -20.31 24.61 -11.21
N ALA A 215 -19.72 23.42 -11.05
CA ALA A 215 -19.83 22.33 -12.02
C ALA A 215 -21.26 21.84 -12.32
N ASN A 216 -22.24 22.25 -11.51
CA ASN A 216 -23.66 21.95 -11.64
C ASN A 216 -24.51 23.15 -12.08
N ALA A 217 -23.89 24.23 -12.55
CA ALA A 217 -24.62 25.40 -13.05
C ALA A 217 -25.42 25.05 -14.31
N GLY A 218 -26.70 25.43 -14.35
CA GLY A 218 -27.60 25.14 -15.48
C GLY A 218 -28.26 23.77 -15.45
N THR A 219 -27.91 22.88 -14.51
CA THR A 219 -28.62 21.61 -14.32
C THR A 219 -29.74 21.80 -13.28
N PRO A 220 -31.02 21.88 -13.67
CA PRO A 220 -32.11 21.97 -12.70
C PRO A 220 -32.12 20.72 -11.83
N LYS A 221 -32.38 20.90 -10.53
CA LYS A 221 -32.57 19.77 -9.61
C LYS A 221 -33.78 18.96 -10.09
N SER A 222 -33.66 17.64 -10.12
CA SER A 222 -34.80 16.76 -10.43
C SER A 222 -35.94 17.00 -9.44
N ASP A 223 -37.17 16.71 -9.85
CA ASP A 223 -38.34 16.91 -8.98
C ASP A 223 -38.29 16.01 -7.75
N ALA A 224 -37.72 14.80 -7.87
CA ALA A 224 -37.39 13.95 -6.73
C ALA A 224 -36.39 14.61 -5.76
N CYS A 225 -35.41 15.35 -6.26
CA CYS A 225 -34.46 16.10 -5.44
C CYS A 225 -35.11 17.31 -4.77
N LYS A 226 -35.98 18.04 -5.49
CA LYS A 226 -36.77 19.14 -4.92
C LYS A 226 -37.73 18.65 -3.83
N ALA A 227 -38.41 17.52 -4.06
CA ALA A 227 -39.28 16.88 -3.09
C ALA A 227 -38.54 16.47 -1.81
N LYS A 228 -37.34 15.88 -1.94
CA LYS A 228 -36.47 15.57 -0.79
C LYS A 228 -36.08 16.84 -0.01
N ILE A 229 -35.70 17.91 -0.71
CA ILE A 229 -35.37 19.20 -0.06
C ILE A 229 -36.59 19.79 0.66
N SER A 230 -37.78 19.68 0.07
CA SER A 230 -39.03 20.13 0.66
C SER A 230 -39.40 19.32 1.92
N ALA A 231 -39.29 17.99 1.86
CA ALA A 231 -39.49 17.10 2.99
C ALA A 231 -38.52 17.41 4.15
N THR A 232 -37.25 17.71 3.85
CA THR A 232 -36.27 18.13 4.87
C THR A 232 -36.61 19.49 5.50
N LYS A 233 -37.27 20.40 4.76
CA LYS A 233 -37.76 21.67 5.32
C LYS A 233 -38.96 21.46 6.25
N LEU A 234 -39.87 20.56 5.91
CA LEU A 234 -41.02 20.17 6.75
C LEU A 234 -40.59 19.46 8.04
N ALA A 235 -39.47 18.74 8.02
CA ALA A 235 -38.87 18.10 9.19
C ALA A 235 -38.13 19.07 10.14
N ARG A 236 -38.05 20.38 9.83
CA ARG A 236 -37.45 21.35 10.74
C ARG A 236 -38.34 21.56 11.96
N GLY A 237 -37.79 21.26 13.14
CA GLY A 237 -38.48 21.40 14.42
C GLY A 237 -39.00 20.08 14.99
N GLN A 238 -38.98 18.98 14.23
CA GLN A 238 -39.28 17.64 14.76
C GLN A 238 -38.16 17.16 15.68
N LEU A 239 -38.53 16.45 16.74
CA LEU A 239 -37.54 15.85 17.63
C LEU A 239 -36.80 14.72 16.89
N PRO A 240 -35.50 14.51 17.13
CA PRO A 240 -34.71 13.56 16.36
C PRO A 240 -35.22 12.11 16.38
N TRP A 241 -35.93 11.70 17.44
CA TRP A 241 -36.54 10.37 17.57
C TRP A 241 -37.92 10.24 16.90
N GLU A 242 -38.59 11.35 16.60
CA GLU A 242 -39.88 11.39 15.87
C GLU A 242 -39.70 11.44 14.35
N HIS A 243 -38.49 11.73 13.88
CA HIS A 243 -38.19 11.89 12.47
C HIS A 243 -38.52 10.60 11.69
N GLY A 244 -39.15 10.73 10.50
CA GLY A 244 -39.57 9.59 9.66
C GLY A 244 -38.48 8.53 9.41
N SER A 245 -37.21 8.95 9.28
CA SER A 245 -36.08 8.01 9.11
C SER A 245 -35.69 7.21 10.37
N VAL A 246 -36.25 7.55 11.53
CA VAL A 246 -36.14 6.81 12.78
C VAL A 246 -37.33 5.89 12.93
N VAL A 247 -38.55 6.45 12.91
CA VAL A 247 -39.78 5.68 13.15
C VAL A 247 -40.03 4.60 12.08
N ASN A 248 -39.55 4.79 10.85
CA ASN A 248 -39.70 3.80 9.77
C ASN A 248 -38.58 2.74 9.75
N SER A 249 -37.68 2.71 10.73
CA SER A 249 -36.54 1.78 10.78
C SER A 249 -36.42 1.17 12.17
N ASN A 250 -36.62 -0.15 12.26
CA ASN A 250 -36.57 -0.87 13.54
C ASN A 250 -35.21 -0.71 14.25
N ASP A 251 -34.11 -0.78 13.49
CA ASP A 251 -32.75 -0.56 14.02
C ASP A 251 -32.58 0.86 14.56
N SER A 252 -33.08 1.87 13.84
CA SER A 252 -32.98 3.26 14.26
C SER A 252 -33.84 3.54 15.49
N MET A 253 -35.05 2.98 15.55
CA MET A 253 -35.90 3.04 16.75
C MET A 253 -35.22 2.38 17.94
N THR A 254 -34.63 1.20 17.76
CA THR A 254 -33.93 0.48 18.84
C THR A 254 -32.79 1.32 19.43
N ILE A 255 -32.01 2.01 18.58
CA ILE A 255 -30.95 2.92 19.01
C ILE A 255 -31.52 4.08 19.86
N TRP A 256 -32.60 4.73 19.40
CA TRP A 256 -33.20 5.86 20.10
C TRP A 256 -33.94 5.47 21.38
N ARG A 257 -34.57 4.30 21.43
CA ARG A 257 -35.17 3.73 22.65
C ARG A 257 -34.11 3.38 23.69
N SER A 258 -32.91 3.03 23.24
CA SER A 258 -31.77 2.74 24.12
C SER A 258 -30.97 3.99 24.53
N ALA A 259 -31.47 5.22 24.24
CA ALA A 259 -30.67 6.44 24.42
C ALA A 259 -30.18 6.62 25.86
N ASP A 260 -30.97 6.28 26.87
CA ASP A 260 -30.57 6.39 28.28
C ASP A 260 -29.40 5.44 28.64
N ALA A 261 -29.51 4.16 28.27
CA ALA A 261 -28.43 3.19 28.45
C ALA A 261 -27.15 3.60 27.67
N LEU A 262 -27.33 4.17 26.48
CA LEU A 262 -26.23 4.69 25.66
C LEU A 262 -25.61 5.95 26.28
N TYR A 263 -26.38 6.80 26.94
CA TYR A 263 -25.89 7.96 27.70
C TYR A 263 -25.04 7.51 28.88
N ALA A 264 -25.54 6.57 29.70
CA ALA A 264 -24.77 5.99 30.80
C ALA A 264 -23.45 5.38 30.33
N PHE A 265 -23.48 4.62 29.22
CA PHE A 265 -22.28 4.06 28.60
C PHE A 265 -21.32 5.16 28.09
N TRP A 266 -21.84 6.23 27.50
CA TRP A 266 -21.05 7.36 27.03
C TRP A 266 -20.35 8.10 28.19
N VAL A 267 -21.06 8.34 29.30
CA VAL A 267 -20.50 8.92 30.52
C VAL A 267 -19.42 8.01 31.11
N ALA A 268 -19.68 6.70 31.21
CA ALA A 268 -18.71 5.72 31.71
C ALA A 268 -17.41 5.69 30.90
N LEU A 269 -17.49 5.94 29.59
CA LEU A 269 -16.33 6.06 28.69
C LEU A 269 -15.63 7.43 28.75
N ARG A 270 -16.01 8.30 29.71
CA ARG A 270 -15.53 9.69 29.83
C ARG A 270 -15.86 10.55 28.62
N LYS A 271 -17.12 10.49 28.18
CA LYS A 271 -17.72 11.38 27.17
C LYS A 271 -16.97 11.41 25.82
N PRO A 272 -16.71 10.26 25.18
CA PRO A 272 -15.93 10.18 23.95
C PRO A 272 -16.68 10.76 22.73
N ALA A 273 -15.93 11.25 21.74
CA ALA A 273 -16.50 11.62 20.44
C ALA A 273 -17.14 10.42 19.70
N PHE A 274 -18.07 10.67 18.78
CA PHE A 274 -18.88 9.68 18.06
C PHE A 274 -18.11 8.45 17.53
N VAL A 275 -16.99 8.66 16.84
CA VAL A 275 -16.22 7.56 16.24
C VAL A 275 -15.69 6.63 17.33
N THR A 276 -15.16 7.22 18.40
CA THR A 276 -14.64 6.50 19.55
C THR A 276 -15.74 5.75 20.29
N PHE A 277 -16.89 6.40 20.51
CA PHE A 277 -18.06 5.76 21.11
C PHE A 277 -18.51 4.53 20.29
N SER A 278 -18.64 4.68 18.97
CA SER A 278 -19.08 3.60 18.08
C SER A 278 -18.12 2.40 18.11
N ILE A 279 -16.81 2.66 18.13
CA ILE A 279 -15.79 1.60 18.27
C ILE A 279 -15.93 0.86 19.60
N GLN A 280 -16.11 1.60 20.71
CA GLN A 280 -16.22 0.97 22.04
C GLN A 280 -17.54 0.22 22.20
N TYR A 281 -18.64 0.73 21.65
CA TYR A 281 -19.92 0.04 21.59
C TYR A 281 -19.79 -1.29 20.84
N ASN A 282 -19.23 -1.25 19.63
CA ASN A 282 -19.00 -2.43 18.80
C ASN A 282 -18.11 -3.47 19.50
N ARG A 283 -17.07 -3.02 20.21
CA ARG A 283 -16.22 -3.88 21.04
C ARG A 283 -16.98 -4.54 22.19
N ARG A 284 -17.84 -3.79 22.89
CA ARG A 284 -18.55 -4.25 24.09
C ARG A 284 -19.66 -5.26 23.78
N TYR A 285 -20.33 -5.08 22.64
CA TYR A 285 -21.49 -5.87 22.24
C TYR A 285 -21.22 -6.82 21.06
N GLY A 286 -19.98 -6.88 20.56
CA GLY A 286 -19.61 -7.78 19.45
C GLY A 286 -20.29 -7.41 18.12
N THR A 287 -20.65 -6.15 17.93
CA THR A 287 -21.36 -5.67 16.72
C THR A 287 -20.40 -4.94 15.76
N ASN A 288 -20.87 -4.62 14.56
CA ASN A 288 -20.16 -3.75 13.60
C ASN A 288 -21.03 -2.55 13.20
N LEU A 289 -21.78 -2.03 14.16
CA LEU A 289 -22.75 -0.96 13.94
C LEU A 289 -22.04 0.39 13.91
N ILE A 290 -22.03 1.04 12.74
CA ILE A 290 -21.63 2.44 12.60
C ILE A 290 -22.83 3.19 12.06
N SER A 291 -23.67 3.69 12.97
CA SER A 291 -24.92 4.38 12.64
C SER A 291 -24.77 5.89 12.71
N SER A 292 -25.35 6.59 11.74
CA SER A 292 -25.49 8.06 11.80
C SER A 292 -26.33 8.52 12.99
N LYS A 293 -27.16 7.65 13.56
CA LYS A 293 -27.96 7.93 14.77
C LYS A 293 -27.10 8.06 16.03
N PHE A 294 -26.04 7.25 16.16
CA PHE A 294 -25.06 7.44 17.23
C PHE A 294 -24.39 8.80 17.13
N LYS A 295 -24.10 9.28 15.92
CA LYS A 295 -23.53 10.63 15.75
C LYS A 295 -24.49 11.69 16.32
N THR A 296 -25.77 11.62 15.98
CA THR A 296 -26.79 12.56 16.50
C THR A 296 -26.96 12.46 18.02
N LEU A 297 -27.00 11.24 18.58
CA LEU A 297 -27.07 11.02 20.02
C LEU A 297 -25.88 11.65 20.75
N ILE A 298 -24.65 11.35 20.31
CA ILE A 298 -23.45 11.90 20.95
C ILE A 298 -23.40 13.42 20.86
N THR A 299 -23.86 14.01 19.74
CA THR A 299 -24.01 15.47 19.65
C THR A 299 -24.96 15.99 20.72
N LYS A 300 -26.17 15.43 20.84
CA LYS A 300 -27.14 15.87 21.86
C LYS A 300 -26.61 15.70 23.29
N PHE A 301 -25.95 14.57 23.59
CA PHE A 301 -25.34 14.35 24.91
C PHE A 301 -24.26 15.39 25.22
N SER A 302 -23.47 15.76 24.21
CA SER A 302 -22.42 16.78 24.35
C SER A 302 -23.01 18.18 24.53
N GLU A 303 -24.21 18.43 24.00
CA GLU A 303 -24.99 19.65 24.19
C GLU A 303 -25.75 19.69 25.54
N GLY A 304 -25.62 18.64 26.37
CA GLY A 304 -26.22 18.57 27.70
C GLY A 304 -27.59 17.91 27.76
N TRP A 305 -28.08 17.32 26.67
CA TRP A 305 -29.33 16.56 26.69
C TRP A 305 -29.18 15.25 27.46
N ILE A 306 -30.04 15.03 28.46
CA ILE A 306 -30.13 13.81 29.26
C ILE A 306 -31.46 13.14 28.92
N PRO A 307 -31.46 11.92 28.34
CA PRO A 307 -32.69 11.26 27.87
C PRO A 307 -33.78 11.14 28.94
N SER A 308 -33.42 10.67 30.13
CA SER A 308 -34.35 10.44 31.24
C SER A 308 -35.01 11.72 31.78
N GLU A 309 -34.47 12.89 31.50
CA GLU A 309 -35.00 14.19 31.95
C GLU A 309 -35.91 14.86 30.90
N ASP A 310 -35.98 14.30 29.69
CA ASP A 310 -36.77 14.85 28.59
C ASP A 310 -38.12 14.14 28.48
N ASN A 311 -39.20 14.81 28.92
CA ASN A 311 -40.56 14.28 28.86
C ASN A 311 -40.99 13.87 27.43
N GLY A 312 -40.49 14.54 26.39
CA GLY A 312 -40.80 14.20 24.99
C GLY A 312 -40.13 12.90 24.54
N TRP A 313 -38.95 12.58 25.08
CA TRP A 313 -38.31 11.28 24.86
C TRP A 313 -38.93 10.19 25.73
N VAL A 314 -39.26 10.48 26.99
CA VAL A 314 -39.93 9.53 27.89
C VAL A 314 -41.27 9.07 27.31
N ASN A 315 -42.07 10.00 26.78
CA ASN A 315 -43.32 9.69 26.08
C ASN A 315 -43.13 8.93 24.75
N PHE A 316 -41.94 8.97 24.16
CA PHE A 316 -41.63 8.23 22.94
C PHE A 316 -41.26 6.76 23.22
N ILE A 317 -40.70 6.47 24.39
CA ILE A 317 -40.30 5.11 24.78
C ILE A 317 -41.40 4.32 25.52
N GLY A 318 -42.33 5.01 26.17
CA GLY A 318 -43.53 4.46 26.84
C GLY A 318 -44.76 4.50 25.95
#